data_AF-A0A5C8P131-F1
#
_entry.id   AF-A0A5C8P131-F1
#
_cell.length_a   1.000
_cell.length_b   1.000
_cell.length_c   1.000
_cell.angle_alpha   90.00
_cell.angle_beta   90.00
_cell.angle_gamma   90.00
#
_symmetry.space_group_name_H-M   'P 1'
#
loop_
_entity.id
_entity.type
_entity.pdbx_description
1 polymer ?
#
loop_
_entity_poly.entity_id
_entity_poly.type
_entity_poly.pdbx_seq_one_letter_code
_entity_poly.pdbx_strand_id
1 'polypeptide(L)'
;MKRLICAPNLVLATMWADQLTAAGMTATVQRAWAGSISGEIPPDQALPEVWVMDDDRHAEALSLLHELRNPPWRHWACRNCLEQVDGPFEQCWNCGAPRPAPLRDE
;
A
#
# COMPACT_ATOMS: atom_id res chain seq x y z
N MET A 1 4.85 17.72 -10.12
CA MET A 1 4.49 16.89 -8.97
C MET A 1 3.01 17.01 -8.69
N LYS A 2 2.34 15.89 -8.43
CA LYS A 2 0.88 15.84 -8.26
C LYS A 2 0.47 14.91 -7.12
N ARG A 3 -0.50 15.36 -6.33
CA ARG A 3 -0.99 14.62 -5.17
C ARG A 3 -1.75 13.36 -5.61
N LEU A 4 -1.48 12.25 -4.91
CA LEU A 4 -2.21 10.99 -5.08
C LEU A 4 -3.30 10.85 -4.01
N ILE A 5 -2.95 11.04 -2.74
CA ILE A 5 -3.88 10.81 -1.62
C ILE A 5 -3.45 11.59 -0.36
N CYS A 6 -4.42 11.96 0.49
CA CYS A 6 -4.18 12.24 1.91
C CYS A 6 -4.21 10.92 2.68
N ALA A 7 -3.09 10.54 3.28
CA ALA A 7 -2.97 9.30 4.02
C ALA A 7 -3.49 9.49 5.47
N PRO A 8 -4.06 8.44 6.07
CA PRO A 8 -4.62 8.52 7.42
C PRO A 8 -3.54 8.64 8.52
N ASN A 9 -2.29 8.31 8.21
CA ASN A 9 -1.15 8.48 9.11
C ASN A 9 0.17 8.43 8.31
N LEU A 10 1.26 8.83 8.98
CA LEU A 10 2.59 8.90 8.37
C LEU A 10 3.12 7.53 7.95
N VAL A 11 2.86 6.48 8.73
CA VAL A 11 3.35 5.13 8.44
C VAL A 11 2.82 4.64 7.09
N LEU A 12 1.51 4.78 6.85
CA LEU A 12 0.91 4.41 5.57
C LEU A 12 1.38 5.31 4.43
N ALA A 13 1.54 6.62 4.67
CA ALA A 13 2.06 7.55 3.66
C ALA A 13 3.46 7.13 3.18
N THR A 14 4.37 6.86 4.12
CA THR A 14 5.74 6.42 3.83
C THR A 14 5.75 5.08 3.13
N MET A 15 5.00 4.10 3.64
CA MET A 15 4.91 2.76 3.04
C MET A 15 4.41 2.81 1.59
N TRP A 16 3.43 3.66 1.26
CA TRP A 16 2.96 3.82 -0.11
C TRP A 16 3.97 4.57 -0.99
N ALA A 17 4.60 5.63 -0.48
CA ALA A 17 5.64 6.36 -1.22
C ALA A 17 6.84 5.46 -1.56
N ASP A 18 7.27 4.61 -0.63
CA ASP A 18 8.36 3.66 -0.83
C ASP A 18 8.00 2.60 -1.87
N GLN A 19 6.79 2.05 -1.83
CA GLN A 19 6.33 1.06 -2.82
C GLN A 19 6.19 1.65 -4.23
N LEU A 20 5.65 2.88 -4.35
CA LEU A 20 5.62 3.60 -5.63
C LEU A 20 7.04 3.83 -6.17
N THR A 21 7.95 4.26 -5.30
CA THR A 21 9.35 4.51 -5.65
C THR A 21 10.06 3.22 -6.06
N ALA A 22 9.81 2.10 -5.37
CA ALA A 22 10.32 0.78 -5.72
C ALA A 22 9.78 0.27 -7.07
N ALA A 23 8.57 0.67 -7.47
CA ALA A 23 8.01 0.45 -8.81
C ALA A 23 8.55 1.44 -9.87
N GLY A 24 9.55 2.26 -9.51
CA GLY A 24 10.19 3.21 -10.41
C GLY A 24 9.46 4.55 -10.55
N MET A 25 8.36 4.79 -9.81
CA MET A 25 7.66 6.08 -9.77
C MET A 25 8.12 6.86 -8.54
N THR A 26 9.06 7.80 -8.71
CA THR A 26 9.54 8.61 -7.59
C THR A 26 8.35 9.32 -6.90
N ALA A 27 8.13 8.95 -5.64
CA ALA A 27 7.06 9.48 -4.81
C ALA A 27 7.61 10.05 -3.50
N THR A 28 6.93 11.06 -2.96
CA THR A 28 7.33 11.75 -1.73
C THR A 28 6.15 11.90 -0.78
N VAL A 29 6.45 11.98 0.52
CA VAL A 29 5.48 12.33 1.55
C VAL A 29 5.57 13.82 1.84
N GLN A 30 4.48 14.54 1.58
CA GLN A 30 4.31 15.92 2.01
C GLN A 30 3.57 15.97 3.35
N ARG A 31 3.77 17.05 4.12
CA ARG A 31 3.13 17.24 5.44
C ARG A 31 3.43 16.12 6.44
N ALA A 32 4.57 15.44 6.32
CA ALA A 32 4.93 14.28 7.14
C ALA A 32 4.77 14.53 8.65
N TRP A 33 5.04 15.75 9.11
CA TRP A 33 5.02 16.14 10.52
C TRP A 33 3.90 17.13 10.88
N ALA A 34 2.98 17.45 9.95
CA ALA A 34 1.91 18.43 10.20
C ALA A 34 0.97 18.01 11.35
N GLY A 35 0.86 16.70 11.62
CA GLY A 35 0.14 16.17 12.77
C GLY A 35 0.66 16.65 14.13
N SER A 36 1.92 17.10 14.23
CA SER A 36 2.48 17.64 15.49
C SER A 36 1.85 18.97 15.93
N ILE A 37 1.22 19.70 15.00
CA ILE A 37 0.54 20.97 15.26
C ILE A 37 -0.97 20.87 15.02
N SER A 38 -1.56 19.67 15.11
CA SER A 38 -2.96 19.44 14.76
C SER A 38 -3.98 20.25 15.58
N GLY A 39 -3.58 20.79 16.74
CA GLY A 39 -4.40 21.71 17.54
C GLY A 39 -4.45 23.14 16.99
N GLU A 40 -3.51 23.51 16.13
CA GLU A 40 -3.32 24.85 15.59
C GLU A 40 -3.80 24.99 14.13
N ILE A 41 -4.10 23.86 13.45
CA ILE A 41 -4.51 23.82 12.05
C ILE A 41 -5.78 22.98 11.86
N PRO A 42 -6.54 23.18 10.77
CA PRO A 42 -7.68 22.33 10.44
C PRO A 42 -7.30 20.84 10.38
N PRO A 43 -8.16 19.92 10.89
CA PRO A 43 -7.82 18.49 10.96
C PRO A 43 -7.44 17.84 9.62
N ASP A 44 -8.05 18.27 8.52
CA ASP A 44 -7.75 17.79 7.17
C ASP A 44 -6.35 18.24 6.68
N GLN A 45 -5.85 19.37 7.19
CA GLN A 45 -4.54 19.91 6.86
C GLN A 45 -3.40 19.28 7.68
N ALA A 46 -3.73 18.58 8.77
CA ALA A 46 -2.78 17.87 9.62
C ALA A 46 -2.38 16.49 9.06
N LEU A 47 -3.09 15.99 8.05
CA LEU A 47 -2.82 14.69 7.44
C LEU A 47 -1.60 14.74 6.50
N PRO A 48 -0.75 13.69 6.50
CA PRO A 48 0.30 13.55 5.51
C PRO A 48 -0.29 13.23 4.14
N GLU A 49 0.45 13.57 3.09
CA GLU A 49 0.02 13.39 1.71
C GLU A 49 1.08 12.64 0.91
N VAL A 50 0.65 11.77 0.00
CA VAL A 50 1.55 11.10 -0.94
C VAL A 50 1.46 11.79 -2.30
N TRP A 51 2.61 12.11 -2.87
CA TRP A 51 2.74 12.83 -4.14
C TRP A 51 3.68 12.08 -5.07
N VAL A 52 3.34 12.05 -6.37
CA VAL A 52 4.28 11.60 -7.42
C VAL A 52 5.02 12.81 -7.98
N MET A 53 6.31 12.65 -8.30
CA MET A 53 7.14 13.76 -8.79
C MET A 53 6.87 14.09 -10.26
N ASP A 54 6.67 13.06 -11.08
CA ASP A 54 6.35 13.15 -12.50
C ASP A 54 4.83 13.15 -12.72
N ASP A 55 4.33 14.22 -13.33
CA ASP A 55 2.89 14.42 -13.53
C ASP A 55 2.34 13.51 -14.64
N ASP A 56 3.17 13.09 -15.59
CA ASP A 56 2.79 12.20 -16.69
C ASP A 56 2.51 10.78 -16.18
N ARG A 57 3.11 10.41 -15.05
CA ARG A 57 2.91 9.11 -14.38
C ARG A 57 1.83 9.13 -13.31
N HIS A 58 1.08 10.22 -13.17
CA HIS A 58 0.03 10.35 -12.14
C HIS A 58 -1.06 9.29 -12.24
N ALA A 59 -1.51 8.96 -13.45
CA ALA A 59 -2.55 7.94 -13.65
C ALA A 59 -2.05 6.54 -13.29
N GLU A 60 -0.82 6.19 -13.72
CA GLU A 60 -0.16 4.93 -13.38
C GLU A 60 0.02 4.79 -11.86
N ALA A 61 0.50 5.84 -11.20
CA ALA A 61 0.70 5.88 -9.76
C ALA A 61 -0.62 5.72 -8.98
N LEU A 62 -1.72 6.32 -9.46
CA LEU A 62 -3.05 6.13 -8.88
C LEU A 62 -3.53 4.67 -9.00
N SER A 63 -3.31 4.03 -10.16
CA SER A 63 -3.66 2.63 -10.36
C SER A 63 -2.87 1.71 -9.42
N LEU A 64 -1.54 1.87 -9.33
CA LEU A 64 -0.75 1.06 -8.40
C LEU A 64 -1.15 1.32 -6.95
N LEU A 65 -1.35 2.58 -6.55
CA LEU A 65 -1.82 2.90 -5.20
C LEU A 65 -3.18 2.26 -4.87
N HIS A 66 -4.07 2.16 -5.86
CA HIS A 66 -5.34 1.46 -5.70
C HIS A 66 -5.13 -0.04 -5.44
N GLU A 67 -4.24 -0.71 -6.18
CA GLU A 67 -3.91 -2.12 -5.97
C GLU A 67 -3.28 -2.37 -4.60
N LEU A 68 -2.34 -1.51 -4.19
CA LEU A 68 -1.69 -1.60 -2.87
C LEU A 68 -2.68 -1.45 -1.71
N ARG A 69 -3.73 -0.65 -1.90
CA ARG A 69 -4.77 -0.43 -0.89
C ARG A 69 -5.85 -1.51 -0.90
N ASN A 70 -5.99 -2.24 -2.00
CA ASN A 70 -7.03 -3.24 -2.19
C ASN A 70 -6.40 -4.56 -2.68
N PRO A 71 -5.52 -5.19 -1.86
CA PRO A 71 -4.91 -6.44 -2.26
C PRO A 71 -5.98 -7.53 -2.44
N PRO A 72 -5.79 -8.47 -3.39
CA PRO A 72 -6.79 -9.45 -3.72
C PRO A 72 -7.07 -10.37 -2.53
N TRP A 73 -8.34 -10.48 -2.16
CA TRP A 73 -8.76 -11.40 -1.11
C TRP A 73 -8.75 -12.85 -1.63
N ARG A 74 -8.13 -13.76 -0.89
CA ARG A 74 -7.97 -15.17 -1.30
C ARG A 74 -8.31 -16.11 -0.16
N HIS A 75 -8.80 -17.28 -0.53
CA HIS A 75 -9.00 -18.40 0.37
C HIS A 75 -8.17 -19.57 -0.15
N TRP A 76 -7.29 -20.13 0.69
CA TRP A 76 -6.46 -21.25 0.29
C TRP A 76 -6.04 -22.10 1.50
N ALA A 77 -5.83 -23.39 1.25
CA ALA A 77 -5.34 -24.32 2.27
C ALA A 77 -3.82 -24.45 2.21
N CYS A 78 -3.15 -24.31 3.36
CA CYS A 78 -1.71 -24.48 3.46
C CYS A 78 -1.31 -25.94 3.20
N ARG A 79 -0.42 -26.17 2.23
CA ARG A 79 0.07 -27.53 1.91
C ARG A 79 0.98 -28.13 2.99
N ASN A 80 1.48 -27.32 3.92
CA ASN A 80 2.40 -27.76 4.98
C ASN A 80 1.67 -28.11 6.30
N CYS A 81 0.76 -27.25 6.76
CA CYS A 81 0.08 -27.42 8.05
C CYS A 81 -1.45 -27.51 7.96
N LEU A 82 -2.01 -27.54 6.74
CA LEU A 82 -3.44 -27.68 6.44
C LEU A 82 -4.35 -26.52 6.94
N GLU A 83 -3.76 -25.44 7.42
CA GLU A 83 -4.46 -24.22 7.82
C GLU A 83 -5.30 -23.64 6.68
N GLN A 84 -6.50 -23.16 6.97
CA GLN A 84 -7.30 -22.39 6.02
C GLN A 84 -6.92 -20.91 6.14
N VAL A 85 -6.19 -20.42 5.15
CA VAL A 85 -5.78 -19.01 5.10
C VAL A 85 -6.85 -18.22 4.38
N ASP A 86 -7.36 -17.20 5.07
CA ASP A 86 -8.36 -16.27 4.56
C ASP A 86 -7.81 -14.84 4.60
N GLY A 87 -7.77 -14.18 3.45
CA GLY A 87 -7.29 -12.80 3.32
C GLY A 87 -6.27 -12.59 2.20
N PRO A 88 -5.65 -11.40 2.14
CA PRO A 88 -4.72 -11.02 1.09
C PRO A 88 -3.29 -11.57 1.30
N PHE A 89 -3.16 -12.70 2.00
CA PHE A 89 -1.87 -13.22 2.42
C PHE A 89 -1.27 -14.19 1.40
N GLU A 90 -0.03 -13.93 1.03
CA GLU A 90 0.77 -14.80 0.17
C GLU A 90 1.59 -15.83 0.97
N GLN A 91 1.46 -15.84 2.31
CA GLN A 91 2.12 -16.77 3.24
C GLN A 91 1.11 -17.26 4.28
N CYS A 92 1.28 -18.49 4.76
CA CYS A 92 0.46 -19.04 5.83
C CYS A 92 0.79 -18.35 7.16
N TRP A 93 -0.23 -17.80 7.83
CA TRP A 93 -0.06 -17.12 9.13
C TRP A 93 0.34 -18.07 10.27
N ASN A 94 0.04 -19.37 10.13
CA ASN A 94 0.37 -20.38 11.15
C ASN A 94 1.82 -20.88 10.99
N CYS A 95 2.27 -21.21 9.77
CA CYS A 95 3.59 -21.85 9.57
C CYS A 95 4.55 -21.11 8.63
N GLY A 96 4.17 -19.96 8.07
CA GLY A 96 5.00 -19.16 7.16
C GLY A 96 5.21 -19.75 5.75
N ALA A 97 4.64 -20.92 5.44
CA ALA A 97 4.79 -21.51 4.10
C ALA A 97 4.14 -20.63 3.02
N PRO A 98 4.74 -20.47 1.83
CA PRO A 98 4.18 -19.63 0.78
C PRO A 98 2.89 -20.23 0.23
N ARG A 99 2.01 -19.37 -0.27
CA ARG A 99 0.81 -19.78 -1.01
C ARG A 99 1.22 -20.60 -2.23
N PRO A 100 0.62 -21.79 -2.47
CA PRO A 100 0.90 -22.54 -3.67
C PRO A 100 0.50 -21.72 -4.90
N ALA A 101 1.34 -21.76 -5.94
CA ALA A 101 1.00 -21.19 -7.23
C ALA A 101 -0.28 -21.85 -7.77
N PRO A 102 -1.14 -21.09 -8.48
CA PRO A 102 -2.27 -21.69 -9.18
C PRO A 102 -1.75 -22.77 -10.14
N LEU A 103 -2.43 -23.92 -10.18
CA LEU A 103 -2.16 -24.94 -11.19
C LEU A 103 -2.41 -24.28 -12.55
N ARG A 104 -1.41 -24.30 -13.43
CA ARG A 104 -1.59 -23.88 -14.82
C ARG A 104 -2.15 -25.09 -15.55
N ASP A 105 -3.39 -24.99 -16.02
CA ASP A 105 -3.93 -25.97 -16.95
C ASP A 105 -3.27 -25.71 -18.31
N GLU A 106 -2.54 -26.71 -18.83
CA GLU A 106 -2.02 -26.78 -20.21
C GLU A 106 -3.11 -27.23 -21.19
#